data_AF-A0A182EVW8-F1
#
_entry.id   AF-A0A182EVW8-F1
#
_cell.length_a   1.000
_cell.length_b   1.000
_cell.length_c   1.000
_cell.angle_alpha   90.00
_cell.angle_beta   90.00
_cell.angle_gamma   90.00
#
_symmetry.space_group_name_H-M   'P 1'
#
loop_
_entity.id
_entity.type
_entity.pdbx_description
1 polymer ?
#
loop_
_entity_poly.entity_id
_entity_poly.type
_entity_poly.pdbx_seq_one_letter_code
_entity_poly.pdbx_strand_id
1 'polypeptide(L)'
;MDDVGLLIIGPKFLQNITTILADASKTHINRLYVRVAAELDLFEVLSQVYLEGSRICDTLDIRVIIDDNRERTFKTIICEDETIECNRTTDKPYGAVVLGGTFDRLHNGHKMLLSRAVMAASERVVCGVTCGDMIKKKILWELIEPFEKRAKAVQEFVEDISCSVRCEVHPIVDPYGPSIIDRDLRAIIVSNETEKGGHAVNDRRK
;
A
#
# COMPACT_ATOMS: atom_id res chain seq x y z
N MET A 1 -21.47 10.34 3.18
CA MET A 1 -20.67 9.58 4.16
C MET A 1 -20.17 8.38 3.40
N ASP A 2 -18.85 8.21 3.26
CA ASP A 2 -18.31 7.03 2.58
C ASP A 2 -18.74 5.78 3.34
N ASP A 3 -19.28 4.80 2.63
CA ASP A 3 -19.64 3.50 3.20
C ASP A 3 -18.35 2.71 3.50
N VAL A 4 -17.76 2.98 4.66
CA VAL A 4 -16.51 2.35 5.12
C VAL A 4 -16.75 1.35 6.25
N GLY A 5 -16.13 0.18 6.12
CA GLY A 5 -16.13 -0.87 7.14
C GLY A 5 -14.77 -1.01 7.82
N LEU A 6 -14.77 -1.63 9.00
CA LEU A 6 -13.58 -2.08 9.71
C LEU A 6 -13.65 -3.59 9.90
N LEU A 7 -12.59 -4.29 9.53
CA LEU A 7 -12.32 -5.68 9.89
C LEU A 7 -11.13 -5.72 10.85
N ILE A 8 -11.31 -6.37 12.00
CA ILE A 8 -10.25 -6.64 12.95
C ILE A 8 -9.88 -8.13 12.85
N ILE A 9 -8.64 -8.42 12.45
CA ILE A 9 -8.14 -9.78 12.29
C ILE A 9 -7.36 -10.18 13.53
N GLY A 10 -7.93 -11.11 14.30
CA GLY A 10 -7.24 -11.87 15.34
C GLY A 10 -6.90 -13.30 14.89
N PRO A 11 -6.39 -14.15 15.81
CA PRO A 11 -5.94 -15.50 15.49
C PRO A 11 -7.01 -16.40 14.86
N LYS A 12 -8.29 -16.26 15.23
CA LYS A 12 -9.36 -17.13 14.70
C LYS A 12 -9.73 -16.72 13.27
N PHE A 13 -9.81 -15.42 13.02
CA PHE A 13 -10.11 -14.85 11.71
C PHE A 13 -8.99 -15.09 10.71
N LEU A 14 -7.72 -15.13 11.16
CA LEU A 14 -6.59 -15.48 10.31
C LEU A 14 -6.78 -16.83 9.61
N GLN A 15 -7.37 -17.82 10.28
CA GLN A 15 -7.64 -19.14 9.71
C GLN A 15 -8.74 -19.15 8.65
N ASN A 16 -9.56 -18.09 8.57
CA ASN A 16 -10.76 -18.02 7.74
C ASN A 16 -10.84 -16.71 6.92
N ILE A 17 -9.70 -16.07 6.62
CA ILE A 17 -9.63 -14.76 5.95
C ILE A 17 -10.48 -14.71 4.69
N THR A 18 -10.41 -15.74 3.84
CA THR A 18 -11.15 -15.80 2.56
C THR A 18 -12.66 -15.66 2.79
N THR A 19 -13.23 -16.42 3.72
CA THR A 19 -14.66 -16.38 4.03
C THR A 19 -15.07 -15.03 4.59
N ILE A 20 -14.26 -14.47 5.50
CA ILE A 20 -14.57 -13.20 6.17
C ILE A 20 -14.52 -12.03 5.17
N LEU A 21 -13.52 -12.00 4.28
CA LEU A 21 -13.45 -10.99 3.23
C LEU A 21 -14.61 -11.11 2.23
N ALA A 22 -15.02 -12.34 1.91
CA ALA A 22 -16.20 -12.57 1.06
C ALA A 22 -17.49 -12.08 1.73
N ASP A 23 -17.66 -12.29 3.03
CA ASP A 23 -18.82 -11.77 3.75
C ASP A 23 -18.78 -10.25 3.88
N ALA A 24 -17.61 -9.67 4.16
CA ALA A 24 -17.43 -8.22 4.18
C ALA A 24 -17.79 -7.56 2.84
N SER A 25 -17.44 -8.18 1.72
CA SER A 25 -17.78 -7.66 0.37
C SER A 25 -19.27 -7.58 0.08
N LYS A 26 -20.11 -8.33 0.81
CA LYS A 26 -21.58 -8.31 0.67
C LYS A 26 -22.23 -7.14 1.41
N THR A 27 -21.50 -6.42 2.27
CA THR A 27 -22.06 -5.44 3.21
C THR A 27 -22.30 -4.03 2.61
N HIS A 28 -22.32 -3.87 1.28
CA HIS A 28 -22.48 -2.58 0.59
C HIS A 28 -21.50 -1.49 1.07
N ILE A 29 -20.27 -1.89 1.41
CA ILE A 29 -19.17 -0.98 1.72
C ILE A 29 -18.28 -0.81 0.49
N ASN A 30 -17.77 0.40 0.28
CA ASN A 30 -16.84 0.70 -0.82
C ASN A 30 -15.38 0.53 -0.39
N ARG A 31 -15.10 0.67 0.91
CA ARG A 31 -13.76 0.52 1.47
C ARG A 31 -13.81 -0.29 2.76
N LEU A 32 -12.90 -1.25 2.87
CA LEU A 32 -12.72 -2.06 4.08
C LEU A 32 -11.33 -1.78 4.66
N TYR A 33 -11.31 -1.16 5.83
CA TYR A 33 -10.10 -1.04 6.62
C TYR A 33 -9.86 -2.34 7.38
N VAL A 34 -8.61 -2.73 7.46
CA VAL A 34 -8.19 -3.93 8.20
C VAL A 34 -7.23 -3.51 9.29
N ARG A 35 -7.56 -3.83 10.54
CA ARG A 35 -6.63 -3.79 11.67
C ARG A 35 -6.23 -5.22 12.01
N VAL A 36 -4.97 -5.40 12.36
CA VAL A 36 -4.41 -6.70 12.71
C VAL A 36 -4.11 -6.70 14.21
N ALA A 37 -4.40 -7.80 14.90
CA ALA A 37 -4.06 -7.99 16.31
C ALA A 37 -2.55 -7.87 16.53
N ALA A 38 -2.13 -7.18 17.59
CA ALA A 38 -0.74 -6.82 17.87
C ALA A 38 0.19 -8.04 17.99
N GLU A 39 -0.34 -9.18 18.42
CA GLU A 39 0.37 -10.46 18.55
C GLU A 39 0.65 -11.17 17.20
N LEU A 40 0.00 -10.75 16.12
CA LEU A 40 0.19 -11.32 14.79
C LEU A 40 1.22 -10.54 13.98
N ASP A 41 1.99 -11.26 13.16
CA ASP A 41 2.91 -10.65 12.20
C ASP A 41 2.13 -9.83 11.16
N LEU A 42 2.41 -8.52 11.12
CA LEU A 42 1.68 -7.60 10.24
C LEU A 42 1.85 -7.99 8.77
N PHE A 43 3.08 -8.33 8.38
CA PHE A 43 3.43 -8.54 6.99
C PHE A 43 2.80 -9.82 6.44
N GLU A 44 2.79 -10.89 7.23
CA GLU A 44 2.13 -12.15 6.89
C GLU A 44 0.62 -11.95 6.71
N VAL A 45 -0.04 -11.29 7.66
CA VAL A 45 -1.49 -11.05 7.59
C VAL A 45 -1.83 -10.12 6.43
N LEU A 46 -1.09 -9.02 6.28
CA LEU A 46 -1.24 -8.09 5.15
C LEU A 46 -1.09 -8.80 3.82
N SER A 47 -0.14 -9.73 3.73
CA SER A 47 0.09 -10.55 2.54
C SER A 47 -1.10 -11.41 2.18
N GLN A 48 -1.65 -12.11 3.16
CA GLN A 48 -2.84 -12.94 2.97
C GLN A 48 -4.07 -12.10 2.62
N VAL A 49 -4.29 -10.97 3.29
CA VAL A 49 -5.43 -10.08 3.04
C VAL A 49 -5.43 -9.57 1.60
N TYR A 50 -4.30 -9.06 1.10
CA TYR A 50 -4.24 -8.55 -0.28
C TYR A 50 -4.34 -9.66 -1.33
N LEU A 51 -3.76 -10.83 -1.06
CA LEU A 51 -3.86 -12.00 -1.94
C LEU A 51 -5.30 -12.50 -2.03
N GLU A 52 -5.94 -12.79 -0.89
CA GLU A 52 -7.31 -13.30 -0.86
C GLU A 52 -8.30 -12.24 -1.36
N GLY A 53 -8.11 -10.97 -0.99
CA GLY A 53 -8.90 -9.86 -1.49
C GLY A 53 -8.91 -9.78 -3.02
N SER A 54 -7.76 -10.08 -3.66
CA SER A 54 -7.65 -10.07 -5.13
C SER A 54 -8.43 -11.21 -5.82
N ARG A 55 -8.78 -12.27 -5.09
CA ARG A 55 -9.55 -13.42 -5.61
C ARG A 55 -11.05 -13.23 -5.46
N ILE A 56 -11.46 -12.43 -4.49
CA ILE A 56 -12.84 -12.36 -4.03
C ILE A 56 -13.56 -11.15 -4.63
N CYS A 57 -12.91 -9.98 -4.66
CA CYS A 57 -13.59 -8.75 -5.00
C CYS A 57 -12.66 -7.71 -5.62
N ASP A 58 -12.91 -7.39 -6.89
CA ASP A 58 -12.20 -6.31 -7.59
C ASP A 58 -12.71 -4.91 -7.21
N THR A 59 -13.93 -4.82 -6.66
CA THR A 59 -14.59 -3.53 -6.40
C THR A 59 -14.39 -3.02 -4.97
N LEU A 60 -14.06 -3.89 -4.02
CA LEU A 60 -13.86 -3.50 -2.62
C LEU A 60 -12.44 -2.97 -2.40
N ASP A 61 -12.33 -1.69 -2.02
CA ASP A 61 -11.05 -1.08 -1.67
C ASP A 61 -10.59 -1.56 -0.29
N ILE A 62 -9.79 -2.63 -0.25
CA ILE A 62 -9.21 -3.14 1.00
C ILE A 62 -7.94 -2.34 1.33
N ARG A 63 -7.81 -1.90 2.59
CA ARG A 63 -6.64 -1.18 3.11
C ARG A 63 -6.24 -1.69 4.49
N VAL A 64 -5.04 -2.24 4.61
CA VAL A 64 -4.50 -2.69 5.90
C VAL A 64 -3.82 -1.51 6.59
N ILE A 65 -4.26 -1.20 7.79
CA ILE A 65 -3.69 -0.12 8.60
C ILE A 65 -2.37 -0.59 9.21
N ILE A 66 -1.29 0.16 8.98
CA ILE A 66 0.06 -0.16 9.48
C ILE A 66 0.33 0.55 10.81
N ASP A 67 0.05 1.84 10.83
CA ASP A 67 0.09 2.68 12.03
C ASP A 67 -0.99 3.75 11.90
N ASP A 68 -1.83 3.91 12.93
CA ASP A 68 -2.89 4.91 12.85
C ASP A 68 -3.31 5.39 14.22
N ASN A 69 -3.22 6.70 14.40
CA ASN A 69 -3.72 7.40 15.58
C ASN A 69 -4.97 8.24 15.25
N ARG A 70 -5.56 8.08 14.05
CA ARG A 70 -6.74 8.84 13.64
C ARG A 70 -8.01 8.18 14.13
N GLU A 71 -8.93 9.02 14.61
CA GLU A 71 -10.32 8.62 14.80
C GLU A 71 -11.01 8.45 13.44
N ARG A 72 -11.66 7.31 13.25
CA ARG A 72 -12.46 6.99 12.07
C ARG A 72 -13.80 6.47 12.52
N THR A 73 -14.86 6.88 11.84
CA THR A 73 -16.20 6.32 12.03
C THR A 73 -16.45 5.24 11.00
N PHE A 74 -16.86 4.06 11.46
CA PHE A 74 -17.15 2.92 10.60
C PHE A 74 -18.63 2.60 10.65
N LYS A 75 -19.23 2.32 9.48
CA LYS A 75 -20.63 1.90 9.37
C LYS A 75 -20.83 0.46 9.85
N THR A 76 -19.84 -0.38 9.54
CA THR A 76 -19.83 -1.80 9.88
C THR A 76 -18.49 -2.13 10.53
N ILE A 77 -18.53 -2.83 11.66
CA ILE A 77 -17.35 -3.36 12.34
C ILE A 77 -17.49 -4.88 12.38
N ILE A 78 -16.48 -5.57 11.87
CA ILE A 78 -16.38 -7.03 11.82
C ILE A 78 -15.20 -7.40 12.71
N CYS A 79 -15.46 -8.06 13.83
CA CYS A 79 -14.44 -8.46 14.79
C CYS A 79 -14.81 -9.82 15.39
N GLU A 80 -13.81 -10.62 15.75
CA GLU A 80 -14.02 -11.86 16.52
C GLU A 80 -14.18 -11.60 18.02
N ASP A 81 -13.52 -10.56 18.53
CA ASP A 81 -13.48 -10.19 19.95
C ASP A 81 -13.17 -8.69 20.10
N GLU A 82 -14.07 -7.95 20.74
CA GLU A 82 -13.94 -6.49 20.94
C GLU A 82 -12.73 -6.09 21.79
N THR A 83 -12.10 -7.04 22.49
CA THR A 83 -10.94 -6.80 23.35
C THR A 83 -9.59 -6.89 22.64
N ILE A 84 -9.56 -7.22 21.34
CA ILE A 84 -8.31 -7.35 20.58
C ILE A 84 -7.54 -6.03 20.54
N GLU A 85 -6.32 -6.05 21.06
CA GLU A 85 -5.38 -4.95 20.93
C GLU A 85 -4.78 -4.92 19.52
N CYS A 86 -4.94 -3.78 18.83
CA CYS A 86 -4.36 -3.55 17.51
C CYS A 86 -3.22 -2.53 17.51
N ASN A 87 -2.93 -1.93 18.67
CA ASN A 87 -1.86 -0.94 18.79
C ASN A 87 -0.52 -1.65 18.58
N ARG A 88 0.23 -1.20 17.58
CA ARG A 88 1.56 -1.72 17.27
C ARG A 88 2.51 -0.57 17.00
N THR A 89 3.74 -0.75 17.44
CA THR A 89 4.87 0.06 17.00
C THR A 89 5.62 -0.74 15.95
N THR A 90 5.82 -0.18 14.76
CA THR A 90 6.60 -0.81 13.71
C THR A 90 8.01 -0.24 13.72
N ASP A 91 9.01 -1.09 13.89
CA ASP A 91 10.41 -0.67 13.76
C ASP A 91 10.72 -0.41 12.29
N LYS A 92 11.01 0.86 11.98
CA LYS A 92 11.16 1.38 10.62
C LYS A 92 12.64 1.70 10.37
N PRO A 93 13.38 0.84 9.63
CA PRO A 93 14.84 0.88 9.59
C PRO A 93 15.43 2.05 8.79
N TYR A 94 14.65 2.76 7.98
CA TYR A 94 15.14 3.83 7.12
C TYR A 94 14.35 5.12 7.32
N GLY A 95 15.04 6.27 7.36
CA GLY A 95 14.39 7.59 7.35
C GLY A 95 13.53 7.80 6.12
N ALA A 96 14.14 7.61 4.94
CA ALA A 96 13.47 7.73 3.65
C ALA A 96 13.70 6.50 2.77
N VAL A 97 12.63 6.06 2.11
CA VAL A 97 12.65 4.97 1.13
C VAL A 97 12.04 5.44 -0.19
N VAL A 98 12.46 4.81 -1.28
CA VAL A 98 11.93 5.09 -2.62
C VAL A 98 11.34 3.84 -3.26
N LEU A 99 10.27 4.02 -4.02
CA LEU A 99 9.77 3.02 -4.96
C LEU A 99 9.34 3.70 -6.26
N GLY A 100 9.21 2.93 -7.33
CA GLY A 100 8.77 3.43 -8.62
C GLY A 100 7.79 2.47 -9.29
N GLY A 101 6.85 3.02 -10.07
CA GLY A 101 5.85 2.24 -10.76
C GLY A 101 4.93 3.10 -11.62
N THR A 102 4.12 2.44 -12.43
CA THR A 102 3.06 3.13 -13.18
C THR A 102 1.85 3.38 -12.30
N PHE A 103 1.50 2.46 -11.40
CA PHE A 103 0.35 2.61 -10.49
C PHE A 103 -0.96 2.94 -11.22
N ASP A 104 -1.14 2.39 -12.42
CA ASP A 104 -2.44 2.46 -13.10
C ASP A 104 -3.45 1.63 -12.31
N ARG A 105 -4.64 2.19 -12.06
CA ARG A 105 -5.75 1.52 -11.34
C ARG A 105 -5.27 0.74 -10.12
N LEU A 106 -4.95 1.46 -9.05
CA LEU A 106 -4.26 0.94 -7.85
C LEU A 106 -4.88 -0.35 -7.27
N HIS A 107 -4.37 -1.49 -7.71
CA HIS A 107 -4.81 -2.82 -7.27
C HIS A 107 -3.98 -3.37 -6.10
N ASN A 108 -4.38 -4.52 -5.54
CA ASN A 108 -3.78 -5.10 -4.34
C ASN A 108 -2.26 -5.38 -4.46
N GLY A 109 -1.76 -5.74 -5.64
CA GLY A 109 -0.32 -5.82 -5.90
C GLY A 109 0.44 -4.50 -5.68
N HIS A 110 -0.10 -3.36 -6.13
CA HIS A 110 0.49 -2.05 -5.83
C HIS A 110 0.39 -1.69 -4.35
N LYS A 111 -0.75 -1.99 -3.72
CA LYS A 111 -0.97 -1.75 -2.29
C LYS A 111 0.01 -2.52 -1.42
N MET A 112 0.34 -3.76 -1.79
CA MET A 112 1.40 -4.54 -1.16
C MET A 112 2.75 -3.82 -1.18
N LEU A 113 3.17 -3.38 -2.37
CA LEU A 113 4.45 -2.71 -2.58
C LEU A 113 4.54 -1.39 -1.78
N LEU A 114 3.48 -0.58 -1.83
CA LEU A 114 3.37 0.67 -1.07
C LEU A 114 3.36 0.40 0.44
N SER A 115 2.60 -0.60 0.89
CA SER A 115 2.57 -0.99 2.31
C SER A 115 3.93 -1.41 2.80
N ARG A 116 4.69 -2.19 2.01
CA ARG A 116 6.05 -2.59 2.35
C ARG A 116 6.98 -1.39 2.50
N ALA A 117 6.82 -0.37 1.66
CA ALA A 117 7.57 0.88 1.77
C ALA A 117 7.22 1.66 3.03
N VAL A 118 5.93 1.76 3.38
CA VAL A 118 5.47 2.40 4.61
C VAL A 118 6.00 1.69 5.86
N MET A 119 6.06 0.35 5.86
CA MET A 119 6.64 -0.44 6.94
C MET A 119 8.17 -0.27 7.06
N ALA A 120 8.84 0.25 6.02
CA ALA A 120 10.29 0.42 5.99
C ALA A 120 10.75 1.85 6.29
N ALA A 121 9.86 2.84 6.12
CA ALA A 121 10.17 4.27 6.24
C ALA A 121 9.68 4.87 7.56
N SER A 122 10.53 5.62 8.26
CA SER A 122 10.17 6.33 9.49
C SER A 122 9.75 7.78 9.28
N GLU A 123 10.11 8.40 8.15
CA GLU A 123 9.80 9.82 7.88
C GLU A 123 9.04 10.04 6.58
N ARG A 124 9.52 9.45 5.47
CA ARG A 124 8.89 9.65 4.16
C ARG A 124 9.08 8.49 3.19
N VAL A 125 8.06 8.30 2.35
CA VAL A 125 8.06 7.41 1.20
C VAL A 125 8.04 8.26 -0.07
N VAL A 126 9.10 8.15 -0.87
CA VAL A 126 9.17 8.78 -2.20
C VAL A 126 8.65 7.80 -3.24
N CYS A 127 7.62 8.19 -3.96
CA CYS A 127 7.02 7.37 -5.00
C CYS A 127 7.20 8.00 -6.38
N GLY A 128 8.01 7.36 -7.22
CA GLY A 128 8.17 7.72 -8.62
C GLY A 128 7.02 7.15 -9.46
N VAL A 129 6.16 8.02 -9.98
CA VAL A 129 5.02 7.63 -10.81
C VAL A 129 5.35 7.93 -12.28
N THR A 130 5.36 6.90 -13.13
CA THR A 130 5.77 7.06 -14.54
C THR A 130 4.92 8.11 -15.25
N CYS A 131 5.56 8.91 -16.12
CA CYS A 131 4.94 9.95 -16.93
C CYS A 131 5.62 10.06 -18.30
N GLY A 132 5.02 10.81 -19.23
CA GLY A 132 5.56 11.08 -20.56
C GLY A 132 5.85 9.82 -21.36
N ASP A 133 7.00 9.79 -22.04
CA ASP A 133 7.37 8.70 -22.96
C ASP A 133 7.66 7.36 -22.25
N MET A 134 7.92 7.38 -20.94
CA MET A 134 8.15 6.14 -20.18
C MET A 134 6.91 5.25 -20.13
N ILE A 135 5.71 5.85 -20.16
CA ILE A 135 4.43 5.15 -20.21
C ILE A 135 4.21 4.46 -21.56
N LYS A 136 4.66 5.06 -22.66
CA LYS A 136 4.47 4.53 -24.03
C LYS A 136 5.12 3.17 -24.28
N LYS A 137 5.99 2.72 -23.36
CA LYS A 137 6.60 1.37 -23.38
C LYS A 137 5.63 0.27 -22.91
N LYS A 138 4.50 0.62 -22.29
CA LYS A 138 3.47 -0.33 -21.84
C LYS A 138 2.49 -0.63 -22.98
N ILE A 139 2.00 -1.87 -23.00
CA ILE A 139 0.92 -2.28 -23.89
C ILE A 139 -0.35 -1.51 -23.50
N LEU A 140 -1.08 -0.96 -24.49
CA LEU A 140 -2.30 -0.17 -24.30
C LEU A 140 -2.10 1.07 -23.40
N TRP A 141 -0.96 1.74 -23.54
CA TRP A 141 -0.61 2.91 -22.74
C TRP A 141 -1.63 4.05 -22.87
N GLU A 142 -2.38 4.10 -23.97
CA GLU A 142 -3.46 5.05 -24.22
C GLU A 142 -4.63 4.90 -23.25
N LEU A 143 -4.78 3.72 -22.62
CA LEU A 143 -5.83 3.42 -21.64
C LEU A 143 -5.40 3.67 -20.19
N ILE A 144 -4.11 3.99 -19.97
CA ILE A 144 -3.56 4.27 -18.64
C ILE A 144 -4.11 5.62 -18.16
N GLU A 145 -4.45 5.68 -16.87
CA GLU A 145 -4.98 6.88 -16.25
C GLU A 145 -3.98 8.05 -16.30
N PRO A 146 -4.47 9.31 -16.37
CA PRO A 146 -3.61 10.48 -16.31
C PRO A 146 -2.69 10.47 -15.08
N PHE A 147 -1.52 11.11 -15.20
CA PHE A 147 -0.54 11.17 -14.12
C PHE A 147 -1.14 11.65 -12.81
N GLU A 148 -1.92 12.72 -12.85
CA GLU A 148 -2.52 13.37 -11.68
C GLU A 148 -3.43 12.41 -10.93
N LYS A 149 -4.19 11.57 -11.65
CA LYS A 149 -5.10 10.58 -11.06
C LYS A 149 -4.33 9.48 -10.34
N ARG A 150 -3.29 8.94 -10.99
CA ARG A 150 -2.44 7.88 -10.42
C ARG A 150 -1.63 8.39 -9.24
N ALA A 151 -1.04 9.57 -9.36
CA ALA A 151 -0.28 10.23 -8.30
C ALA A 151 -1.13 10.48 -7.07
N LYS A 152 -2.35 11.01 -7.25
CA LYS A 152 -3.32 11.19 -6.18
C LYS A 152 -3.71 9.88 -5.52
N ALA A 153 -3.99 8.83 -6.28
CA ALA A 153 -4.35 7.51 -5.73
C ALA A 153 -3.23 6.90 -4.87
N VAL A 154 -1.96 7.07 -5.28
CA VAL A 154 -0.78 6.65 -4.50
C VAL A 154 -0.69 7.43 -3.19
N GLN A 155 -0.78 8.76 -3.27
CA GLN A 155 -0.69 9.63 -2.10
C GLN A 155 -1.81 9.31 -1.09
N GLU A 156 -3.05 9.28 -1.57
CA GLU A 156 -4.22 8.95 -0.77
C GLU A 156 -4.16 7.55 -0.17
N PHE A 157 -3.50 6.58 -0.81
CA PHE A 157 -3.34 5.25 -0.23
C PHE A 157 -2.32 5.26 0.91
N VAL A 158 -1.12 5.79 0.67
CA VAL A 158 -0.02 5.81 1.64
C VAL A 158 -0.41 6.59 2.90
N GLU A 159 -0.96 7.79 2.70
CA GLU A 159 -1.39 8.66 3.80
C GLU A 159 -2.59 8.07 4.55
N ASP A 160 -3.34 7.13 3.98
CA ASP A 160 -4.51 6.54 4.62
C ASP A 160 -4.19 5.27 5.43
N ILE A 161 -3.11 4.55 5.11
CA ILE A 161 -2.67 3.37 5.86
C ILE A 161 -1.66 3.68 6.97
N SER A 162 -1.07 4.88 6.96
CA SER A 162 -0.08 5.33 7.94
C SER A 162 -0.22 6.82 8.24
N CYS A 163 -0.07 7.20 9.52
CA CYS A 163 0.01 8.61 9.93
C CYS A 163 1.43 9.06 10.30
N SER A 164 2.39 8.14 10.33
CA SER A 164 3.78 8.43 10.72
C SER A 164 4.71 8.77 9.55
N VAL A 165 4.30 8.50 8.30
CA VAL A 165 5.12 8.78 7.11
C VAL A 165 4.45 9.78 6.18
N ARG A 166 5.25 10.66 5.57
CA ARG A 166 4.81 11.53 4.47
C ARG A 166 4.95 10.83 3.13
N CYS A 167 3.99 11.03 2.23
CA CYS A 167 4.09 10.55 0.86
C CYS A 167 4.56 11.69 -0.06
N GLU A 168 5.67 11.47 -0.77
CA GLU A 168 6.19 12.40 -1.77
C GLU A 168 6.08 11.74 -3.15
N VAL A 169 5.15 12.24 -3.98
CA VAL A 169 4.93 11.67 -5.31
C VAL A 169 5.60 12.53 -6.38
N HIS A 170 6.46 11.92 -7.19
CA HIS A 170 7.20 12.61 -8.25
C HIS A 170 6.92 11.98 -9.62
N PRO A 171 6.71 12.79 -10.68
CA PRO A 171 6.71 12.26 -12.03
C PRO A 171 8.10 11.74 -12.39
N ILE A 172 8.18 10.54 -12.96
CA ILE A 172 9.42 10.00 -13.54
C ILE A 172 9.27 9.80 -15.03
N VAL A 173 10.19 10.40 -15.79
CA VAL A 173 10.29 10.29 -17.25
C VAL A 173 11.50 9.47 -17.70
N ASP A 174 12.29 9.01 -16.74
CA ASP A 174 13.46 8.14 -16.92
C ASP A 174 13.49 7.05 -15.82
N PRO A 175 14.30 5.99 -15.98
CA PRO A 175 14.36 4.87 -15.04
C PRO A 175 14.89 5.18 -13.63
N TYR A 176 15.53 6.34 -13.41
CA TYR A 176 16.20 6.67 -12.16
C TYR A 176 15.37 7.64 -11.31
N GLY A 177 14.81 8.69 -11.93
CA GLY A 177 14.04 9.71 -11.23
C GLY A 177 14.80 10.31 -10.03
N PRO A 178 14.14 10.57 -8.88
CA PRO A 178 14.79 11.21 -7.73
C PRO A 178 15.84 10.33 -7.04
N SER A 179 15.86 9.02 -7.32
CA SER A 179 16.64 8.02 -6.57
C SER A 179 18.16 8.17 -6.67
N ILE A 180 18.67 8.88 -7.69
CA ILE A 180 20.10 9.15 -7.89
C ILE A 180 20.52 10.55 -7.44
N ILE A 181 19.56 11.42 -7.12
CA ILE A 181 19.79 12.83 -6.76
C ILE A 181 19.68 12.99 -5.23
N ASP A 182 18.63 12.41 -4.65
CA ASP A 182 18.33 12.50 -3.24
C ASP A 182 19.17 11.50 -2.44
N ARG A 183 20.11 12.04 -1.63
CA ARG A 183 21.09 11.25 -0.87
C ARG A 183 20.48 10.59 0.37
N ASP A 184 19.34 11.09 0.85
CA ASP A 184 18.69 10.57 2.06
C ASP A 184 17.85 9.33 1.77
N LEU A 185 17.62 9.01 0.49
CA LEU A 185 17.01 7.74 0.08
C LEU A 185 17.97 6.59 0.34
N ARG A 186 17.73 5.84 1.42
CA ARG A 186 18.62 4.75 1.89
C ARG A 186 18.16 3.35 1.53
N ALA A 187 16.93 3.19 1.04
CA ALA A 187 16.41 1.94 0.54
C ALA A 187 15.54 2.15 -0.70
N ILE A 188 15.59 1.18 -1.62
CA ILE A 188 14.68 1.09 -2.76
C ILE A 188 13.83 -0.17 -2.60
N ILE A 189 12.51 0.00 -2.61
CA ILE A 189 11.56 -1.11 -2.53
C ILE A 189 11.12 -1.47 -3.94
N VAL A 190 11.28 -2.74 -4.29
CA VAL A 190 11.01 -3.27 -5.64
C VAL A 190 10.02 -4.43 -5.59
N SER A 191 9.29 -4.59 -6.68
CA SER A 191 8.62 -5.85 -7.00
C SER A 191 9.52 -6.68 -7.92
N ASN A 192 9.12 -7.93 -8.20
CA ASN A 192 9.81 -8.74 -9.21
C ASN A 192 9.84 -8.07 -10.59
N GLU A 193 8.88 -7.19 -10.89
CA GLU A 193 8.84 -6.45 -12.15
C GLU A 193 9.85 -5.29 -12.20
N THR A 194 10.19 -4.69 -11.05
CA THR A 194 11.04 -3.50 -10.95
C THR A 194 12.44 -3.78 -10.37
N GLU A 195 12.74 -5.04 -10.02
CA GLU A 195 14.03 -5.48 -9.46
C GLU A 195 15.24 -5.04 -10.31
N LYS A 196 15.18 -5.25 -11.63
CA LYS A 196 16.25 -4.81 -12.55
C LYS A 196 16.48 -3.30 -12.51
N GLY A 197 15.41 -2.51 -12.34
CA GLY A 197 15.49 -1.07 -12.17
C GLY A 197 16.18 -0.69 -10.87
N GLY A 198 15.89 -1.39 -9.78
CA GLY A 198 16.55 -1.22 -8.49
C GLY A 198 18.06 -1.46 -8.56
N HIS A 199 18.49 -2.53 -9.24
CA HIS A 199 19.92 -2.78 -9.48
C HIS A 199 20.59 -1.67 -10.29
N ALA A 200 19.95 -1.19 -11.36
CA ALA A 200 20.48 -0.10 -12.18
C ALA A 200 20.65 1.21 -11.38
N VAL A 201 19.71 1.52 -10.47
CA VAL A 201 19.83 2.66 -9.55
C VAL A 201 21.04 2.49 -8.63
N ASN A 202 21.21 1.32 -8.02
CA ASN A 202 22.34 1.06 -7.14
C ASN A 202 23.68 1.16 -7.87
N ASP A 203 23.78 0.66 -9.10
CA ASP A 203 25.00 0.77 -9.90
C ASP A 203 25.32 2.23 -10.28
N ARG A 204 24.30 3.07 -10.46
CA ARG A 204 24.48 4.50 -10.75
C ARG A 204 24.89 5.34 -9.54
N ARG A 205 24.66 4.84 -8.32
CA ARG A 205 25.01 5.49 -7.05
C ARG A 205 26.39 5.10 -6.52
N LYS A 206 27.03 4.08 -7.11
CA LYS A 206 28.43 3.73 -6.86
C LYS A 206 29.36 4.76 -7.48
#